data_AF-A0A6L8KNR4-F1
#
_entry.id   AF-A0A6L8KNR4-F1
#
_cell.length_a   1.000
_cell.length_b   1.000
_cell.length_c   1.000
_cell.angle_alpha   90.00
_cell.angle_beta   90.00
_cell.angle_gamma   90.00
#
_symmetry.space_group_name_H-M   'P 1'
#
loop_
_entity.id
_entity.type
_entity.pdbx_description
1 polymer ?
#
loop_
_entity_poly.entity_id
_entity_poly.type
_entity_poly.pdbx_seq_one_letter_code
_entity_poly.pdbx_strand_id
1 'polypeptide(L)'
;MPQPCEGGLVVEVGLPTQLRRYVFIDAGPALQACADRIHEPLIFLKAAVEPHTLRQALPARWHVEAPGYLMLGPSEPPHLTATPSGYQVVVDAQPNGHLVRVMHESQEQAASGRMTLHQGCAVFDQIETAESHRRRGLGSVVMQALDAIAAKAGASERLLVATEDGRALYTRLDWQVIAPWSTAVLPGA
;
A
#
# COMPACT_ATOMS: atom_id res chain seq x y z
N MET A 1 -15.16 -0.45 -4.10
CA MET A 1 -14.90 -0.42 -2.64
C MET A 1 -14.83 -1.84 -2.11
N PRO A 2 -14.15 -2.11 -0.98
CA PRO A 2 -14.14 -3.43 -0.37
C PRO A 2 -15.54 -3.88 0.00
N GLN A 3 -15.83 -5.16 -0.22
CA GLN A 3 -17.07 -5.81 0.16
C GLN A 3 -16.78 -6.93 1.17
N PRO A 4 -17.64 -7.15 2.18
CA PRO A 4 -17.53 -8.29 3.07
C PRO A 4 -17.58 -9.61 2.29
N CYS A 5 -16.77 -10.57 2.69
CA CYS A 5 -16.90 -11.98 2.32
C CYS A 5 -16.77 -12.85 3.56
N GLU A 6 -16.83 -14.17 3.40
CA GLU A 6 -16.74 -15.11 4.52
C GLU A 6 -15.39 -14.97 5.26
N GLY A 7 -15.42 -14.35 6.43
CA GLY A 7 -14.25 -14.12 7.28
C GLY A 7 -13.22 -13.11 6.75
N GLY A 8 -13.55 -12.32 5.73
CA GLY A 8 -12.61 -11.37 5.14
C GLY A 8 -13.28 -10.26 4.31
N LEU A 9 -12.46 -9.58 3.53
CA LEU A 9 -12.88 -8.55 2.57
C LEU A 9 -12.46 -8.95 1.17
N VAL A 10 -13.25 -8.56 0.16
CA VAL A 10 -12.94 -8.71 -1.25
C VAL A 10 -12.97 -7.37 -1.96
N VAL A 11 -12.01 -7.16 -2.87
CA VAL A 11 -11.93 -6.00 -3.74
C VAL A 11 -11.77 -6.48 -5.18
N GLU A 12 -12.70 -6.09 -6.05
CA GLU A 12 -12.51 -6.18 -7.50
C GLU A 12 -11.55 -5.07 -7.93
N VAL A 13 -10.40 -5.46 -8.47
CA VAL A 13 -9.34 -4.55 -8.92
C VAL A 13 -9.48 -4.28 -10.41
N GLY A 14 -9.84 -5.31 -11.20
CA GLY A 14 -10.15 -5.16 -12.62
C GLY A 14 -8.95 -4.86 -13.52
N LEU A 15 -7.72 -5.10 -13.05
CA LEU A 15 -6.51 -4.89 -13.83
C LEU A 15 -6.10 -6.18 -14.56
N PRO A 16 -5.49 -6.10 -15.77
CA PRO A 16 -5.05 -7.27 -16.51
C PRO A 16 -4.04 -8.16 -15.77
N THR A 17 -3.30 -7.59 -14.82
CA THR A 17 -2.32 -8.30 -13.98
C THR A 17 -2.87 -8.69 -12.62
N GLN A 18 -4.07 -8.22 -12.28
CA GLN A 18 -4.68 -8.44 -10.98
C GLN A 18 -6.18 -8.21 -11.04
N LEU A 19 -6.94 -9.29 -11.02
CA LEU A 19 -8.39 -9.24 -11.15
C LEU A 19 -9.03 -8.89 -9.80
N ARG A 20 -8.61 -9.57 -8.73
CA ARG A 20 -9.27 -9.51 -7.42
C ARG A 20 -8.27 -9.68 -6.28
N ARG A 21 -8.56 -9.03 -5.16
CA ARG A 21 -7.82 -9.19 -3.90
C ARG A 21 -8.80 -9.60 -2.79
N TYR A 22 -8.44 -10.64 -2.04
CA TYR A 22 -9.04 -10.96 -0.75
C TYR A 22 -8.08 -10.56 0.37
N VAL A 23 -8.63 -10.03 1.45
CA VAL A 23 -7.86 -9.60 2.62
C VAL A 23 -8.47 -10.24 3.86
N PHE A 24 -7.60 -10.85 4.68
CA PHE A 24 -7.94 -11.49 5.94
C PHE A 24 -7.07 -10.94 7.07
N ILE A 25 -7.53 -11.07 8.30
CA ILE A 25 -6.76 -10.66 9.48
C ILE A 25 -5.63 -11.66 9.74
N ASP A 26 -5.89 -12.95 9.56
CA ASP A 26 -4.96 -14.05 9.81
C ASP A 26 -4.98 -15.10 8.67
N ALA A 27 -4.21 -16.18 8.84
CA ALA A 27 -4.19 -17.34 7.94
C ALA A 27 -5.07 -18.50 8.45
N GLY A 28 -6.19 -18.17 9.10
CA GLY A 28 -7.12 -19.12 9.70
C GLY A 28 -8.08 -19.78 8.71
N PRO A 29 -9.10 -20.49 9.22
CA PRO A 29 -9.99 -21.33 8.41
C PRO A 29 -10.69 -20.60 7.25
N ALA A 30 -11.07 -19.33 7.44
CA ALA A 30 -11.72 -18.54 6.39
C ALA A 30 -10.80 -18.29 5.19
N LEU A 31 -9.53 -17.93 5.44
CA LEU A 31 -8.53 -17.77 4.38
C LEU A 31 -8.27 -19.11 3.69
N GLN A 32 -8.15 -20.20 4.45
CA GLN A 32 -7.90 -21.55 3.92
C GLN A 32 -9.04 -22.01 3.01
N ALA A 33 -10.29 -21.90 3.46
CA ALA A 33 -11.47 -22.24 2.67
C ALA A 33 -11.58 -21.38 1.39
N CYS A 34 -11.25 -20.08 1.48
CA CYS A 34 -11.19 -19.20 0.33
C CYS A 34 -10.12 -19.66 -0.67
N ALA A 35 -8.92 -19.96 -0.17
CA ALA A 35 -7.80 -20.45 -0.97
C ALA A 35 -8.11 -21.77 -1.68
N ASP A 36 -8.81 -22.69 -1.01
CA ASP A 36 -9.20 -23.99 -1.54
C ASP A 36 -10.20 -23.89 -2.70
N ARG A 37 -11.13 -22.94 -2.63
CA ARG A 37 -12.17 -22.74 -3.65
C ARG A 37 -11.64 -22.10 -4.92
N ILE A 38 -10.66 -21.20 -4.80
CA ILE A 38 -10.18 -20.39 -5.92
C ILE A 38 -9.16 -21.17 -6.78
N HIS A 39 -9.40 -21.16 -8.09
CA HIS A 39 -8.57 -21.83 -9.10
C HIS A 39 -8.18 -20.89 -10.26
N GLU A 40 -8.81 -19.72 -10.34
CA GLU A 40 -8.57 -18.73 -11.38
C GLU A 40 -7.29 -17.94 -11.10
N PRO A 41 -6.46 -17.66 -12.13
CA PRO A 41 -5.23 -16.89 -11.95
C PRO A 41 -5.51 -15.43 -11.63
N LEU A 42 -4.46 -14.71 -11.22
CA LEU A 42 -4.49 -13.26 -10.96
C LEU A 42 -5.43 -12.85 -9.80
N ILE A 43 -5.79 -13.80 -8.96
CA ILE A 43 -6.47 -13.58 -7.68
C ILE A 43 -5.42 -13.60 -6.57
N PHE A 44 -5.53 -12.62 -5.68
CA PHE A 44 -4.58 -12.41 -4.61
C PHE A 44 -5.24 -12.63 -3.25
N LEU A 45 -4.53 -13.30 -2.35
CA LEU A 45 -4.88 -13.42 -0.93
C LEU A 45 -3.86 -12.61 -0.13
N LYS A 46 -4.34 -11.83 0.83
CA LYS A 46 -3.48 -11.03 1.71
C LYS A 46 -3.87 -11.25 3.16
N ALA A 47 -2.87 -11.33 4.04
CA ALA A 47 -3.08 -11.46 5.47
C ALA A 47 -1.94 -10.84 6.29
N ALA A 48 -2.25 -10.41 7.51
CA ALA A 48 -1.29 -9.83 8.45
C ALA A 48 -0.51 -10.93 9.20
N VAL A 49 0.20 -11.79 8.45
CA VAL A 49 0.99 -12.92 8.96
C VAL A 49 2.35 -12.99 8.26
N GLU A 50 3.29 -13.73 8.84
CA GLU A 50 4.58 -14.04 8.22
C GLU A 50 4.42 -14.89 6.94
N PRO A 51 5.31 -14.76 5.94
CA PRO A 51 5.22 -15.51 4.68
C PRO A 51 5.20 -17.02 4.87
N HIS A 52 5.96 -17.53 5.85
CA HIS A 52 5.99 -18.96 6.15
C HIS A 52 4.64 -19.46 6.67
N THR A 53 4.00 -18.70 7.56
CA THR A 53 2.67 -19.00 8.08
C THR A 53 1.63 -19.01 6.96
N LEU A 54 1.68 -18.03 6.06
CA LEU A 54 0.79 -18.01 4.90
C LEU A 54 1.04 -19.21 3.98
N ARG A 55 2.30 -19.54 3.68
CA ARG A 55 2.66 -20.68 2.83
C ARG A 55 2.17 -22.02 3.41
N GLN A 56 2.22 -22.20 4.73
CA GLN A 56 1.72 -23.41 5.40
C GLN A 56 0.20 -23.54 5.34
N ALA A 57 -0.53 -22.41 5.39
CA ALA A 57 -1.98 -22.41 5.33
C ALA A 57 -2.55 -22.64 3.92
N LEU A 58 -1.74 -22.43 2.87
CA LEU A 58 -2.23 -22.43 1.49
C LEU A 58 -1.91 -23.72 0.73
N PRO A 59 -2.79 -24.16 -0.18
CA PRO A 59 -2.47 -25.20 -1.15
C PRO A 59 -1.21 -24.90 -1.95
N ALA A 60 -0.51 -25.94 -2.42
CA ALA A 60 0.78 -25.82 -3.11
C ALA A 60 0.75 -24.97 -4.39
N ARG A 61 -0.43 -24.81 -5.01
CA ARG A 61 -0.63 -23.98 -6.21
C ARG A 61 -0.45 -22.47 -5.97
N TRP A 62 -0.52 -22.01 -4.72
CA TRP A 62 -0.36 -20.60 -4.38
C TRP A 62 1.10 -20.21 -4.26
N HIS A 63 1.50 -19.16 -4.99
CA HIS A 63 2.80 -18.54 -4.89
C HIS A 63 2.76 -17.42 -3.85
N VAL A 64 3.61 -17.49 -2.82
CA VAL A 64 3.73 -16.43 -1.81
C VAL A 64 4.79 -15.44 -2.27
N GLU A 65 4.43 -14.16 -2.31
CA GLU A 65 5.31 -13.07 -2.72
C GLU A 65 6.31 -12.70 -1.61
N ALA A 66 7.21 -11.76 -1.93
CA ALA A 66 8.13 -11.18 -0.95
C ALA A 66 7.35 -10.58 0.25
N PRO A 67 7.94 -10.59 1.45
CA PRO A 67 7.31 -10.02 2.63
C PRO A 67 7.01 -8.54 2.44
N GLY A 68 5.88 -8.12 3.00
CA GLY A 68 5.54 -6.73 3.24
C GLY A 68 5.35 -6.46 4.73
N TYR A 69 5.09 -5.19 5.04
CA TYR A 69 4.95 -4.72 6.41
C TYR A 69 3.77 -3.77 6.51
N LEU A 70 2.77 -4.11 7.33
CA LEU A 70 1.74 -3.15 7.69
C LEU A 70 2.35 -2.13 8.65
N MET A 71 2.30 -0.86 8.28
CA MET A 71 2.91 0.22 9.05
C MET A 71 1.89 1.28 9.45
N LEU A 72 2.03 1.76 10.68
CA LEU A 72 1.29 2.86 11.26
C LEU A 72 2.13 4.14 11.17
N GLY A 73 1.53 5.21 10.66
CA GLY A 73 2.17 6.52 10.56
C GLY A 73 2.16 7.30 11.89
N PRO A 74 2.95 8.37 11.98
CA PRO A 74 3.02 9.20 13.18
C PRO A 74 1.68 9.87 13.50
N SER A 75 1.47 10.17 14.79
CA SER A 75 0.31 10.94 15.26
C SER A 75 0.49 12.45 15.06
N GLU A 76 1.75 12.90 15.05
CA GLU A 76 2.12 14.30 14.86
C GLU A 76 2.13 14.69 13.37
N PRO A 77 1.82 15.95 13.04
CA PRO A 77 1.90 16.42 11.67
C PRO A 77 3.35 16.36 11.16
N PRO A 78 3.55 16.12 9.86
CA PRO A 78 4.88 15.93 9.31
C PRO A 78 5.69 17.23 9.32
N HIS A 79 6.99 17.12 9.57
CA HIS A 79 7.93 18.17 9.21
C HIS A 79 8.15 18.16 7.70
N LEU A 80 7.62 19.17 7.00
CA LEU A 80 7.73 19.27 5.56
C LEU A 80 9.18 19.51 5.14
N THR A 81 9.73 18.58 4.36
CA THR A 81 11.01 18.74 3.67
C THR A 81 10.80 19.71 2.52
N ALA A 82 11.75 20.63 2.33
CA ALA A 82 11.74 21.49 1.15
C ALA A 82 11.81 20.63 -0.12
N THR A 83 10.90 20.89 -1.06
CA THR A 83 10.95 20.27 -2.38
C THR A 83 12.28 20.64 -3.06
N PRO A 84 13.07 19.67 -3.53
CA PRO A 84 14.32 19.97 -4.23
C PRO A 84 14.11 20.90 -5.43
N SER A 85 15.11 21.74 -5.72
CA SER A 85 15.08 22.61 -6.90
C SER A 85 14.88 21.81 -8.20
N GLY A 86 14.12 22.38 -9.14
CA GLY A 86 13.71 21.71 -10.39
C GLY A 86 12.50 20.78 -10.24
N TYR A 87 11.88 20.71 -9.05
CA TYR A 87 10.68 19.90 -8.81
C TYR A 87 9.54 20.72 -8.25
N GLN A 88 8.33 20.31 -8.62
CA GLN A 88 7.09 20.89 -8.14
C GLN A 88 6.14 19.79 -7.67
N VAL A 89 5.51 20.00 -6.51
CA VAL A 89 4.43 19.13 -6.02
C VAL A 89 3.10 19.58 -6.62
N VAL A 90 2.36 18.64 -7.18
CA VAL A 90 1.00 18.81 -7.71
C VAL A 90 0.08 17.87 -6.94
N VAL A 91 -1.07 18.39 -6.51
CA VAL A 91 -2.05 17.65 -5.72
C VAL A 91 -3.38 17.65 -6.46
N ASP A 92 -3.91 16.46 -6.74
CA ASP A 92 -5.25 16.30 -7.28
C ASP A 92 -6.16 15.65 -6.24
N ALA A 93 -7.33 16.26 -6.01
CA ALA A 93 -8.40 15.62 -5.26
C ALA A 93 -9.00 14.45 -6.06
N GLN A 94 -9.33 13.37 -5.37
CA GLN A 94 -10.00 12.18 -5.89
C GLN A 94 -11.28 11.94 -5.09
N PRO A 95 -12.26 11.17 -5.60
CA PRO A 95 -13.56 10.99 -4.93
C PRO A 95 -13.47 10.58 -3.45
N ASN A 96 -12.47 9.76 -3.11
CA ASN A 96 -12.26 9.26 -1.74
C ASN A 96 -10.86 9.56 -1.23
N GLY A 97 -10.15 10.56 -1.75
CA GLY A 97 -8.73 10.68 -1.47
C GLY A 97 -7.99 11.75 -2.26
N HIS A 98 -6.67 11.58 -2.36
CA HIS A 98 -5.79 12.50 -3.08
C HIS A 98 -4.71 11.74 -3.85
N LEU A 99 -4.31 12.29 -4.98
CA LEU A 99 -3.11 11.90 -5.72
C LEU A 99 -2.11 13.04 -5.60
N VAL A 100 -0.92 12.75 -5.08
CA VAL A 100 0.22 13.66 -5.09
C VAL A 100 1.18 13.22 -6.18
N ARG A 101 1.61 14.15 -7.01
CA ARG A 101 2.68 13.98 -7.99
C ARG A 101 3.78 14.98 -7.74
N VAL A 102 5.02 14.56 -7.96
CA VAL A 102 6.17 15.45 -8.03
C VAL A 102 6.62 15.50 -9.48
N MET A 103 6.46 16.66 -10.10
CA MET A 103 6.82 16.92 -11.50
C MET A 103 8.21 17.54 -11.57
N HIS A 104 9.05 17.05 -12.48
CA HIS A 104 10.30 17.71 -12.83
C HIS A 104 10.04 18.87 -13.80
N GLU A 105 10.96 19.83 -13.88
CA GLU A 105 10.87 20.96 -14.82
C GLU A 105 10.77 20.51 -16.29
N SER A 106 11.29 19.34 -16.64
CA SER A 106 11.11 18.69 -17.96
C SER A 106 9.69 18.15 -18.21
N GLN A 107 8.74 18.37 -17.30
CA GLN A 107 7.37 17.84 -17.31
C GLN A 107 7.26 16.32 -17.08
N GLU A 108 8.36 15.67 -16.70
CA GLU A 108 8.34 14.26 -16.31
C GLU A 108 7.78 14.07 -14.89
N GLN A 109 6.97 13.03 -14.69
CA GLN A 109 6.55 12.62 -13.35
C GLN A 109 7.70 11.90 -12.66
N ALA A 110 8.28 12.54 -11.66
CA ALA A 110 9.45 12.03 -10.95
C ALA A 110 9.09 11.15 -9.75
N ALA A 111 7.98 11.45 -9.08
CA ALA A 111 7.44 10.64 -8.01
C ALA A 111 5.92 10.82 -7.92
N SER A 112 5.24 9.85 -7.31
CA SER A 112 3.81 9.95 -7.03
C SER A 112 3.42 9.14 -5.81
N GLY A 113 2.24 9.43 -5.27
CA GLY A 113 1.62 8.64 -4.22
C GLY A 113 0.14 8.95 -4.12
N ARG A 114 -0.63 7.97 -3.67
CA ARG A 114 -2.08 8.12 -3.47
C ARG A 114 -2.40 7.92 -2.00
N MET A 115 -3.47 8.58 -1.57
CA MET A 115 -4.08 8.35 -0.27
C MET A 115 -5.58 8.22 -0.44
N THR A 116 -6.18 7.24 0.22
CA THR A 116 -7.63 7.11 0.37
C THR A 116 -8.02 7.42 1.81
N LEU A 117 -9.12 8.15 2.01
CA LEU A 117 -9.69 8.45 3.32
C LEU A 117 -10.97 7.64 3.51
N HIS A 118 -11.08 6.96 4.64
CA HIS A 118 -12.28 6.22 5.02
C HIS A 118 -12.45 6.20 6.54
N GLN A 119 -13.56 6.75 7.04
CA GLN A 119 -13.92 6.74 8.47
C GLN A 119 -12.78 7.16 9.42
N GLY A 120 -12.06 8.24 9.08
CA GLY A 120 -10.94 8.74 9.89
C GLY A 120 -9.62 8.01 9.68
N CYS A 121 -9.56 6.96 8.86
CA CYS A 121 -8.34 6.30 8.46
C CYS A 121 -7.85 6.81 7.10
N ALA A 122 -6.57 7.18 7.03
CA ALA A 122 -5.86 7.53 5.81
C ALA A 122 -4.97 6.36 5.36
N VAL A 123 -5.30 5.75 4.23
CA VAL A 123 -4.53 4.64 3.65
C VAL A 123 -3.68 5.14 2.49
N PHE A 124 -2.36 5.05 2.63
CA PHE A 124 -1.38 5.47 1.64
C PHE A 124 -1.04 4.27 0.75
N ASP A 125 -0.97 4.51 -0.56
CA ASP A 125 -0.76 3.46 -1.55
C ASP A 125 0.01 3.99 -2.77
N GLN A 126 0.67 3.08 -3.49
CA GLN A 126 1.37 3.36 -4.75
C GLN A 126 2.35 4.55 -4.64
N ILE A 127 3.16 4.55 -3.58
CA ILE A 127 4.25 5.51 -3.40
C ILE A 127 5.43 5.07 -4.27
N GLU A 128 5.70 5.82 -5.32
CA GLU A 128 6.67 5.45 -6.34
C GLU A 128 7.57 6.62 -6.67
N THR A 129 8.83 6.31 -7.00
CA THR A 129 9.79 7.27 -7.55
C THR A 129 10.40 6.67 -8.81
N ALA A 130 10.27 7.42 -9.91
CA ALA A 130 10.81 7.06 -11.21
C ALA A 130 12.32 6.81 -11.10
N GLU A 131 12.82 5.79 -11.81
CA GLU A 131 14.18 5.30 -11.66
C GLU A 131 15.24 6.40 -11.85
N SER A 132 15.08 7.24 -12.88
CA SER A 132 15.93 8.40 -13.18
C SER A 132 15.96 9.47 -12.08
N HIS A 133 15.01 9.44 -11.15
CA HIS A 133 14.83 10.45 -10.10
C HIS A 133 14.95 9.89 -8.67
N ARG A 134 15.34 8.61 -8.52
CA ARG A 134 15.55 7.97 -7.21
C ARG A 134 16.69 8.61 -6.44
N ARG A 135 16.68 8.41 -5.10
CA ARG A 135 17.69 8.91 -4.15
C ARG A 135 17.80 10.44 -4.07
N ARG A 136 16.75 11.16 -4.45
CA ARG A 136 16.66 12.63 -4.40
C ARG A 136 15.66 13.14 -3.36
N GLY A 137 15.26 12.29 -2.41
CA GLY A 137 14.30 12.63 -1.35
C GLY A 137 12.83 12.71 -1.79
N LEU A 138 12.52 12.43 -3.06
CA LEU A 138 11.18 12.67 -3.61
C LEU A 138 10.08 11.79 -2.99
N GLY A 139 10.41 10.55 -2.60
CA GLY A 139 9.48 9.69 -1.85
C GLY A 139 9.08 10.30 -0.50
N SER A 140 10.01 10.93 0.22
CA SER A 140 9.70 11.65 1.46
C SER A 140 8.81 12.86 1.20
N VAL A 141 9.05 13.61 0.13
CA VAL A 141 8.21 14.75 -0.27
C VAL A 141 6.77 14.30 -0.53
N VAL A 142 6.57 13.21 -1.27
CA VAL A 142 5.24 12.63 -1.52
C VAL A 142 4.57 12.24 -0.21
N MET A 143 5.27 11.48 0.64
CA MET A 143 4.72 11.00 1.92
C MET A 143 4.29 12.15 2.82
N GLN A 144 5.15 13.15 3.00
CA GLN A 144 4.87 14.29 3.87
C GLN A 144 3.76 15.19 3.31
N ALA A 145 3.66 15.32 1.97
CA ALA A 145 2.55 16.05 1.35
C ALA A 145 1.21 15.34 1.57
N LEU A 146 1.15 14.02 1.38
CA LEU A 146 -0.05 13.22 1.67
C LEU A 146 -0.41 13.27 3.15
N ASP A 147 0.58 13.20 4.04
CA ASP A 147 0.39 13.25 5.48
C ASP A 147 -0.13 14.61 5.98
N ALA A 148 0.37 15.70 5.41
CA ALA A 148 -0.19 17.03 5.67
C ALA A 148 -1.67 17.13 5.23
N ILE A 149 -2.07 16.44 4.15
CA ILE A 149 -3.46 16.37 3.71
C ILE A 149 -4.28 15.51 4.67
N ALA A 150 -3.76 14.35 5.11
CA ALA A 150 -4.40 13.48 6.09
C ALA A 150 -4.69 14.21 7.41
N ALA A 151 -3.70 14.96 7.91
CA ALA A 151 -3.84 15.76 9.12
C ALA A 151 -4.93 16.84 8.98
N LYS A 152 -4.95 17.57 7.86
CA LYS A 152 -6.00 18.57 7.57
C LYS A 152 -7.40 17.95 7.45
N ALA A 153 -7.49 16.71 6.97
CA ALA A 153 -8.74 15.97 6.89
C ALA A 153 -9.18 15.38 8.25
N GLY A 154 -8.39 15.55 9.31
CA GLY A 154 -8.70 15.02 10.64
C GLY A 154 -8.57 13.49 10.72
N ALA A 155 -7.72 12.89 9.89
CA ALA A 155 -7.46 11.45 9.98
C ALA A 155 -6.80 11.12 11.33
N SER A 156 -7.40 10.20 12.07
CA SER A 156 -6.89 9.69 13.34
C SER A 156 -5.83 8.60 13.15
N GLU A 157 -5.90 7.88 12.03
CA GLU A 157 -4.99 6.78 11.71
C GLU A 157 -4.40 6.92 10.32
N ARG A 158 -3.16 6.47 10.16
CA ARG A 158 -2.40 6.48 8.91
C ARG A 158 -1.83 5.09 8.69
N LEU A 159 -2.22 4.43 7.61
CA LEU A 159 -1.82 3.07 7.32
C LEU A 159 -1.22 2.95 5.93
N LEU A 160 -0.21 2.09 5.81
CA LEU A 160 0.31 1.62 4.53
C LEU A 160 0.82 0.19 4.65
N VAL A 161 0.98 -0.48 3.51
CA VAL A 161 1.77 -1.70 3.42
C VAL A 161 3.06 -1.39 2.69
N ALA A 162 4.19 -1.53 3.36
CA ALA A 162 5.51 -1.31 2.82
C ALA A 162 6.05 -2.59 2.18
N THR A 163 6.78 -2.44 1.07
CA THR A 163 7.74 -3.44 0.62
C THR A 163 8.99 -3.40 1.50
N GLU A 164 9.87 -4.40 1.38
CA GLU A 164 11.20 -4.39 2.03
C GLU A 164 11.97 -3.09 1.74
N ASP A 165 12.06 -2.72 0.47
CA ASP A 165 12.76 -1.50 0.04
C ASP A 165 12.10 -0.23 0.59
N GLY A 166 10.77 -0.20 0.66
CA GLY A 166 9.99 0.92 1.17
C GLY A 166 10.12 1.09 2.69
N ARG A 167 10.26 0.00 3.44
CA ARG A 167 10.31 0.01 4.91
C ARG A 167 11.37 0.97 5.45
N ALA A 168 12.57 0.95 4.87
CA ALA A 168 13.66 1.83 5.31
C ALA A 168 13.32 3.33 5.14
N LEU A 169 12.59 3.70 4.08
CA LEU A 169 12.09 5.06 3.89
C LEU A 169 11.09 5.43 4.97
N TYR A 170 10.07 4.60 5.17
CA TYR A 170 8.97 4.91 6.09
C TYR A 170 9.44 4.96 7.55
N THR A 171 10.37 4.09 7.97
CA THR A 171 10.96 4.13 9.32
C THR A 171 11.70 5.45 9.58
N ARG A 172 12.34 6.06 8.58
CA ARG A 172 12.98 7.38 8.74
C ARG A 172 11.96 8.54 8.83
N LEU A 173 10.71 8.27 8.49
CA LEU A 173 9.58 9.19 8.60
C LEU A 173 8.72 8.85 9.82
N ASP A 174 9.29 8.14 10.79
CA ASP A 174 8.65 7.71 12.05
C ASP A 174 7.45 6.77 11.90
N TRP A 175 7.32 6.09 10.74
CA TRP A 175 6.36 5.01 10.59
C TRP A 175 6.85 3.75 11.30
N GLN A 176 5.93 3.08 11.99
CA GLN A 176 6.22 1.90 12.80
C GLN A 176 5.59 0.66 12.19
N VAL A 177 6.35 -0.44 12.13
CA VAL A 177 5.79 -1.75 11.73
C VAL A 177 4.87 -2.24 12.84
N ILE A 178 3.63 -2.53 12.51
CA ILE A 178 2.63 -3.06 13.46
C ILE A 178 2.27 -4.53 13.21
N ALA A 179 2.51 -5.03 11.99
CA ALA A 179 2.36 -6.44 11.67
C ALA A 179 3.17 -6.82 10.42
N PRO A 180 3.61 -8.09 10.28
CA PRO A 180 4.03 -8.63 9.00
C PRO A 180 2.83 -8.62 8.03
N TRP A 181 3.11 -8.53 6.74
CA TRP A 181 2.09 -8.59 5.70
C TRP A 181 2.51 -9.53 4.59
N SER A 182 1.67 -10.53 4.31
CA SER A 182 1.94 -11.51 3.28
C SER A 182 0.90 -11.45 2.18
N THR A 183 1.37 -11.62 0.93
CA THR A 183 0.53 -11.72 -0.25
C THR A 183 0.81 -13.04 -0.94
N ALA A 184 -0.24 -13.74 -1.34
CA ALA A 184 -0.16 -14.92 -2.19
C ALA A 184 -0.99 -14.72 -3.45
N VAL A 185 -0.55 -15.29 -4.56
CA VAL A 185 -1.19 -15.19 -5.86
C VAL A 185 -1.23 -16.55 -6.55
N LEU A 186 -2.30 -16.80 -7.29
CA LEU A 186 -2.30 -17.84 -8.32
C LEU A 186 -1.67 -17.26 -9.59
N PRO A 187 -0.48 -17.73 -9.99
CA PRO A 187 0.20 -17.20 -11.16
C PRO A 187 -0.67 -17.40 -12.41
N GLY A 188 -0.60 -16.42 -13.33
CA GLY A 188 -1.10 -16.63 -14.69
C GLY A 188 -0.32 -17.75 -15.39
N ALA A 189 -0.98 -18.43 -16.32
CA ALA A 189 -0.32 -19.36 -17.24
C ALA A 189 0.66 -18.62 -18.17
#